data_AF-A0A2C5ZSN0-F1
#
_entry.id   AF-A0A2C5ZSN0-F1
#
_cell.length_a   1.000
_cell.length_b   1.000
_cell.length_c   1.000
_cell.angle_alpha   90.00
_cell.angle_beta   90.00
_cell.angle_gamma   90.00
#
_symmetry.space_group_name_H-M   'P 1'
#
loop_
_entity.id
_entity.type
_entity.pdbx_description
1 polymer ?
#
loop_
_entity_poly.entity_id
_entity_poly.type
_entity_poly.pdbx_seq_one_letter_code
_entity_poly.pdbx_strand_id
1 'polypeptide(L)'
;MKPGGASFASGPDEAKPTASTSHMSTEKRPQVPSSNPLPLSASQEAQVRDIFHARVRQRCAQEIQDFAACARDRTFTVSFACRKQHRAMNGCMAAHATQAERDAAREQWFALRMERQREKEHKARVAAAQEDFVREWWGLPENVRLSRQRELDRLAQGGEERVGGMPAKDRVVRG
;
A
#
# COMPACT_ATOMS: atom_id res chain seq x y z
N MET A 1 5.13 27.30 -61.59
CA MET A 1 6.19 26.48 -62.21
C MET A 1 7.11 25.89 -61.14
N LYS A 2 7.32 24.57 -61.14
CA LYS A 2 8.55 23.89 -60.66
C LYS A 2 9.59 23.96 -61.80
N PRO A 3 10.92 23.79 -61.62
CA PRO A 3 11.55 22.59 -61.02
C PRO A 3 12.80 22.87 -60.15
N GLY A 4 13.13 22.01 -59.18
CA GLY A 4 14.16 20.95 -59.29
C GLY A 4 15.21 21.19 -58.19
N GLY A 5 15.85 20.25 -57.49
CA GLY A 5 15.99 18.79 -57.62
C GLY A 5 17.45 18.43 -57.28
N ALA A 6 17.70 17.74 -56.15
CA ALA A 6 18.87 16.92 -55.76
C ALA A 6 18.79 16.70 -54.23
N SER A 7 18.62 15.55 -53.58
CA SER A 7 18.94 14.11 -53.76
C SER A 7 20.28 13.68 -53.12
N PHE A 8 20.17 12.64 -52.26
CA PHE A 8 21.19 11.72 -51.68
C PHE A 8 21.99 12.23 -50.46
N ALA A 9 22.30 11.44 -49.40
CA ALA A 9 22.24 10.00 -49.15
C ALA A 9 22.17 9.69 -47.62
N SER A 10 21.69 8.49 -47.30
CA SER A 10 21.75 7.85 -45.98
C SER A 10 23.11 7.15 -45.75
N GLY A 11 23.53 7.00 -44.49
CA GLY A 11 24.60 6.09 -44.08
C GLY A 11 24.81 6.07 -42.55
N PRO A 12 24.79 4.90 -41.88
CA PRO A 12 24.90 4.74 -40.43
C PRO A 12 26.33 4.42 -39.98
N ASP A 13 26.72 4.80 -38.77
CA ASP A 13 27.92 4.26 -38.12
C ASP A 13 27.61 3.85 -36.68
N GLU A 14 27.57 2.54 -36.49
CA GLU A 14 27.40 1.83 -35.24
C GLU A 14 28.78 1.43 -34.73
N ALA A 15 29.19 1.95 -33.57
CA ALA A 15 30.34 1.44 -32.83
C ALA A 15 30.13 1.59 -31.31
N LYS A 16 29.95 0.44 -30.64
CA LYS A 16 30.22 0.16 -29.22
C LYS A 16 31.38 -0.87 -29.21
N PRO A 17 32.03 -1.25 -28.08
CA PRO A 17 31.96 -0.77 -26.70
C PRO A 17 33.34 -0.60 -26.01
N THR A 18 33.39 -0.01 -24.82
CA THR A 18 34.35 -0.46 -23.78
C THR A 18 33.88 -0.06 -22.39
N ALA A 19 34.00 -1.01 -21.48
CA ALA A 19 33.58 -0.93 -20.09
C ALA A 19 34.63 -0.22 -19.22
N SER A 20 34.18 0.47 -18.19
CA SER A 20 34.92 0.56 -16.93
C SER A 20 33.94 0.71 -15.78
N THR A 21 33.92 -0.37 -15.00
CA THR A 21 33.24 -0.54 -13.73
C THR A 21 34.08 0.11 -12.63
N SER A 22 33.47 0.90 -11.75
CA SER A 22 33.97 1.11 -10.38
C SER A 22 32.78 1.43 -9.48
N HIS A 23 32.58 0.54 -8.53
CA HIS A 23 31.50 0.53 -7.54
C HIS A 23 31.85 1.46 -6.38
N MET A 24 30.89 2.28 -5.93
CA MET A 24 30.78 2.64 -4.52
C MET A 24 29.32 2.57 -4.08
N SER A 25 29.11 1.78 -3.04
CA SER A 25 27.84 1.44 -2.42
C SER A 25 27.32 2.61 -1.59
N THR A 26 26.15 3.13 -1.95
CA THR A 26 25.30 3.87 -1.01
C THR A 26 23.86 3.45 -1.23
N GLU A 27 23.28 2.90 -0.16
CA GLU A 27 21.85 2.70 0.13
C GLU A 27 20.92 2.30 -1.04
N LYS A 28 20.33 1.11 -0.92
CA LYS A 28 19.32 0.57 -1.84
C LYS A 28 18.04 1.41 -1.81
N ARG A 29 18.03 2.54 -2.52
CA ARG A 29 16.80 3.28 -2.88
C ARG A 29 15.88 2.29 -3.59
N PRO A 30 14.62 2.11 -3.18
CA PRO A 30 13.70 1.24 -3.88
C PRO A 30 13.66 1.67 -5.34
N GLN A 31 14.06 0.78 -6.25
CA GLN A 31 14.07 1.05 -7.68
C GLN A 31 12.61 1.16 -8.12
N VAL A 32 12.10 2.40 -8.16
CA VAL A 32 10.79 2.67 -8.75
C VAL A 32 10.91 2.52 -10.27
N PRO A 33 10.03 1.75 -10.91
CA PRO A 33 10.10 1.52 -12.34
C PRO A 33 9.74 2.79 -13.09
N SER A 34 10.69 3.30 -13.87
CA SER A 34 10.58 4.42 -14.81
C SER A 34 10.24 5.79 -14.21
N SER A 35 11.03 6.80 -14.57
CA SER A 35 10.77 8.22 -14.28
C SER A 35 9.48 8.78 -14.91
N ASN A 36 8.67 7.94 -15.54
CA ASN A 36 7.32 8.27 -15.95
C ASN A 36 6.35 7.92 -14.82
N PRO A 37 5.77 8.91 -14.10
CA PRO A 37 4.94 8.63 -12.95
C PRO A 37 3.70 7.86 -13.39
N LEU A 38 3.52 6.64 -12.86
CA LEU A 38 2.24 5.94 -12.93
C LEU A 38 1.14 6.90 -12.46
N PRO A 39 0.06 7.12 -13.24
CA PRO A 39 -0.98 8.06 -12.86
C PRO A 39 -1.63 7.55 -11.56
N LEU A 40 -1.37 8.26 -10.48
CA LEU A 40 -2.00 7.99 -9.19
C LEU A 40 -3.43 8.55 -9.20
N SER A 41 -4.35 7.88 -8.52
CA SER A 41 -5.68 8.45 -8.27
C SER A 41 -5.56 9.70 -7.41
N ALA A 42 -6.52 10.64 -7.53
CA ALA A 42 -6.49 11.91 -6.82
C ALA A 42 -6.34 11.78 -5.29
N SER A 43 -6.89 10.72 -4.68
CA SER A 43 -6.76 10.44 -3.25
C SER A 43 -5.36 9.94 -2.87
N GLN A 44 -4.70 9.19 -3.74
CA GLN A 44 -3.30 8.75 -3.55
C GLN A 44 -2.35 9.93 -3.67
N GLU A 45 -2.58 10.85 -4.60
CA GLU A 45 -1.79 12.08 -4.71
C GLU A 45 -1.95 13.01 -3.51
N ALA A 46 -3.14 13.05 -2.88
CA ALA A 46 -3.32 13.76 -1.62
C ALA A 46 -2.43 13.19 -0.50
N GLN A 47 -2.37 11.86 -0.36
CA GLN A 47 -1.48 11.21 0.64
C GLN A 47 0.00 11.47 0.37
N VAL A 48 0.40 11.49 -0.91
CA VAL A 48 1.78 11.86 -1.30
C VAL A 48 2.06 13.32 -0.93
N ARG A 49 1.11 14.24 -1.17
CA ARG A 49 1.23 15.65 -0.78
C ARG A 49 1.38 15.79 0.74
N ASP A 50 0.66 15.00 1.53
CA ASP A 50 0.78 15.03 2.99
C ASP A 50 2.18 14.63 3.46
N ILE A 51 2.77 13.57 2.90
CA ILE A 51 4.15 13.14 3.18
C ILE A 51 5.13 14.23 2.76
N PHE A 52 4.95 14.82 1.58
CA PHE A 52 5.78 15.92 1.10
C PHE A 52 5.73 17.14 2.04
N HIS A 53 4.52 17.59 2.42
CA HIS A 53 4.36 18.71 3.34
C HIS A 53 4.92 18.39 4.73
N ALA A 54 4.78 17.16 5.22
CA ALA A 54 5.39 16.74 6.48
C ALA A 54 6.92 16.86 6.43
N ARG A 55 7.55 16.42 5.33
CA ARG A 55 9.00 16.51 5.15
C ARG A 55 9.50 17.95 5.04
N VAL A 56 8.79 18.80 4.28
CA VAL A 56 9.12 20.23 4.17
C VAL A 56 8.98 20.91 5.53
N ARG A 57 7.92 20.60 6.30
CA ARG A 57 7.74 21.14 7.66
C ARG A 57 8.83 20.69 8.63
N GLN A 58 9.34 19.47 8.50
CA GLN A 58 10.47 18.99 9.32
C GLN A 58 11.76 19.78 9.03
N ARG A 59 12.03 20.12 7.76
CA ARG A 59 13.20 20.93 7.39
C ARG A 59 13.07 22.39 7.81
N CYS A 60 11.87 22.95 7.67
CA CYS A 60 11.57 24.34 8.06
C CYS A 60 11.08 24.47 9.51
N ALA A 61 11.41 23.51 10.39
CA ALA A 61 10.86 23.46 11.74
C ALA A 61 11.18 24.70 12.58
N GLN A 62 12.35 25.31 12.38
CA GLN A 62 12.78 26.53 13.10
C GLN A 62 11.91 27.73 12.71
N GLU A 63 11.79 28.01 11.42
CA GLU A 63 10.96 29.12 10.92
C GLU A 63 9.47 28.99 11.30
N ILE A 64 8.96 27.74 11.32
CA ILE A 64 7.59 27.44 11.77
C ILE A 64 7.43 27.70 13.26
N GLN A 65 8.44 27.37 14.07
CA GLN A 65 8.42 27.62 15.52
C GLN A 65 8.45 29.13 15.83
N ASP A 66 9.24 29.91 15.10
CA ASP A 66 9.29 31.36 15.26
C ASP A 66 7.97 32.04 14.87
N PHE A 67 7.35 31.56 13.78
CA PHE A 67 6.00 32.00 13.42
C PHE A 67 4.99 31.62 14.51
N ALA A 68 5.04 30.38 15.02
CA ALA A 68 4.15 29.92 16.08
C ALA A 68 4.35 30.71 17.38
N ALA A 69 5.59 31.03 17.76
CA ALA A 69 5.88 31.86 18.92
C ALA A 69 5.25 33.25 18.80
N CYS A 70 5.34 33.89 17.63
CA CYS A 70 4.71 35.19 17.40
C CYS A 70 3.16 35.10 17.37
N ALA A 71 2.61 33.97 16.88
CA ALA A 71 1.17 33.76 16.75
C ALA A 71 0.48 33.27 18.03
N ARG A 72 1.21 32.80 19.05
CA ARG A 72 0.59 32.31 20.30
C ARG A 72 -0.21 33.38 21.04
N ASP A 73 0.27 34.61 21.05
CA ASP A 73 -0.35 35.70 21.83
C ASP A 73 -1.26 36.62 21.00
N ARG A 74 -1.45 36.29 19.71
CA ARG A 74 -2.18 37.14 18.76
C ARG A 74 -3.11 36.24 17.95
N THR A 75 -4.41 36.48 17.98
CA THR A 75 -5.39 35.71 17.19
C THR A 75 -5.84 36.48 15.96
N PHE A 76 -6.19 37.76 16.13
CA PHE A 76 -6.75 38.58 15.06
C PHE A 76 -5.72 39.39 14.27
N THR A 77 -4.59 39.77 14.89
CA THR A 77 -3.60 40.67 14.28
C THR A 77 -2.34 39.97 13.74
N VAL A 78 -2.33 38.63 13.69
CA VAL A 78 -1.17 37.81 13.28
C VAL A 78 -0.64 38.18 11.90
N SER A 79 -1.52 38.34 10.92
CA SER A 79 -1.15 38.61 9.53
C SER A 79 -0.33 39.89 9.35
N PHE A 80 -0.52 40.87 10.23
CA PHE A 80 0.22 42.13 10.21
C PHE A 80 1.42 42.09 11.17
N ALA A 81 1.19 41.64 12.40
CA ALA A 81 2.19 41.72 13.46
C ALA A 81 3.31 40.66 13.34
N CYS A 82 3.00 39.50 12.74
CA CYS A 82 3.94 38.39 12.51
C CYS A 82 4.32 38.25 11.03
N ARG A 83 4.15 39.31 10.23
CA ARG A 83 4.38 39.29 8.78
C ARG A 83 5.82 38.94 8.40
N LYS A 84 6.79 39.30 9.23
CA LYS A 84 8.22 39.02 9.00
C LYS A 84 8.49 37.51 9.12
N GLN A 85 8.06 36.90 10.22
CA GLN A 85 8.19 35.47 10.50
C GLN A 85 7.40 34.65 9.47
N HIS A 86 6.19 35.08 9.11
CA HIS A 86 5.37 34.43 8.09
C HIS A 86 6.07 34.39 6.72
N ARG A 87 6.75 35.47 6.31
CA ARG A 87 7.53 35.50 5.06
C ARG A 87 8.76 34.61 5.12
N ALA A 88 9.46 34.57 6.24
CA ALA A 88 10.63 33.71 6.43
C ALA A 88 10.25 32.22 6.33
N MET A 89 9.18 31.83 7.04
CA MET A 89 8.60 30.48 6.95
C MET A 89 8.20 30.12 5.52
N ASN A 90 7.47 30.98 4.82
CA ASN A 90 7.06 30.72 3.44
C ASN A 90 8.25 30.69 2.48
N GLY A 91 9.29 31.49 2.73
CA GLY A 91 10.55 31.46 1.97
C GLY A 91 11.24 30.10 2.09
N CYS A 92 11.36 29.57 3.31
CA CYS A 92 11.92 28.23 3.54
C CYS A 92 11.08 27.14 2.86
N MET A 93 9.74 27.19 3.02
CA MET A 93 8.85 26.21 2.40
C MET A 93 8.96 26.24 0.87
N ALA A 94 9.03 27.43 0.26
CA ALA A 94 9.19 27.59 -1.18
C ALA A 94 10.54 27.07 -1.68
N ALA A 95 11.63 27.30 -0.93
CA ALA A 95 12.96 26.81 -1.28
C ALA A 95 13.04 25.28 -1.29
N HIS A 96 12.34 24.61 -0.36
CA HIS A 96 12.28 23.14 -0.30
C HIS A 96 11.14 22.54 -1.13
N ALA A 97 10.30 23.35 -1.78
CA ALA A 97 9.19 22.86 -2.58
C ALA A 97 9.61 22.38 -3.99
N THR A 98 10.75 21.68 -4.08
CA THR A 98 11.34 21.22 -5.33
C THR A 98 10.63 19.96 -5.87
N GLN A 99 10.73 19.75 -7.18
CA GLN A 99 10.18 18.56 -7.82
C GLN A 99 10.86 17.28 -7.31
N ALA A 100 12.17 17.33 -7.07
CA ALA A 100 12.94 16.21 -6.51
C ALA A 100 12.40 15.75 -5.13
N GLU A 101 11.98 16.68 -4.28
CA GLU A 101 11.36 16.34 -3.00
C GLU A 101 9.99 15.68 -3.14
N ARG A 102 9.20 16.11 -4.14
CA ARG A 102 7.90 15.49 -4.46
C ARG A 102 8.09 14.07 -4.99
N ASP A 103 9.10 13.83 -5.81
CA ASP A 103 9.40 12.49 -6.33
C ASP A 103 9.93 11.58 -5.24
N ALA A 104 10.80 12.09 -4.34
CA ALA A 104 11.17 11.38 -3.13
C ALA A 104 9.97 11.11 -2.20
N ALA A 105 8.94 11.97 -2.18
CA ALA A 105 7.68 11.74 -1.46
C ALA A 105 6.85 10.62 -2.07
N ARG A 106 6.79 10.53 -3.41
CA ARG A 106 6.17 9.41 -4.09
C ARG A 106 6.86 8.10 -3.75
N GLU A 107 8.18 8.06 -3.82
CA GLU A 107 8.95 6.85 -3.52
C GLU A 107 8.75 6.36 -2.08
N GLN A 108 8.76 7.27 -1.10
CA GLN A 108 8.45 6.92 0.28
C GLN A 108 7.02 6.42 0.43
N TRP A 109 6.05 7.03 -0.24
CA TRP A 109 4.66 6.54 -0.23
C TRP A 109 4.56 5.12 -0.78
N PHE A 110 5.24 4.82 -1.89
CA PHE A 110 5.30 3.47 -2.45
C PHE A 110 6.00 2.49 -1.50
N ALA A 111 7.10 2.89 -0.85
CA ALA A 111 7.80 2.07 0.14
C ALA A 111 6.90 1.72 1.34
N LEU A 112 6.21 2.71 1.91
CA LEU A 112 5.24 2.51 3.00
C LEU A 112 4.07 1.63 2.58
N ARG A 113 3.66 1.67 1.30
CA ARG A 113 2.61 0.79 0.79
C ARG A 113 3.07 -0.67 0.72
N MET A 114 4.30 -0.90 0.28
CA MET A 114 4.91 -2.23 0.28
C MET A 114 5.16 -2.75 1.70
N GLU A 115 5.58 -1.88 2.62
CA GLU A 115 5.77 -2.21 4.03
C GLU A 115 4.45 -2.61 4.69
N ARG A 116 3.38 -1.82 4.52
CA ARG A 116 2.03 -2.18 4.99
C ARG A 116 1.54 -3.52 4.44
N GLN A 117 1.93 -3.88 3.21
CA GLN A 117 1.60 -5.18 2.65
C GLN A 117 2.38 -6.30 3.35
N ARG A 118 3.69 -6.14 3.53
CA ARG A 118 4.54 -7.10 4.26
C ARG A 118 4.09 -7.29 5.71
N GLU A 119 3.70 -6.22 6.40
CA GLU A 119 3.15 -6.30 7.75
C GLU A 119 1.84 -7.07 7.80
N LYS A 120 0.96 -6.90 6.80
CA LYS A 120 -0.28 -7.67 6.70
C LYS A 120 -0.01 -9.14 6.45
N GLU A 121 0.91 -9.46 5.54
CA GLU A 121 1.34 -10.84 5.28
C GLU A 121 1.97 -11.48 6.53
N HIS A 122 2.82 -10.75 7.26
CA HIS A 122 3.39 -11.21 8.52
C HIS A 122 2.31 -11.45 9.57
N LYS A 123 1.39 -10.50 9.77
CA LYS A 123 0.27 -10.64 10.70
C LYS A 123 -0.65 -11.79 10.32
N ALA A 124 -0.91 -12.02 9.03
CA ALA A 124 -1.69 -13.16 8.56
C ALA A 124 -0.98 -14.49 8.82
N ARG A 125 0.34 -14.57 8.64
CA ARG A 125 1.13 -15.77 8.98
C ARG A 125 1.13 -16.06 10.48
N VAL A 126 1.27 -15.02 11.31
CA VAL A 126 1.20 -15.15 12.77
C VAL A 126 -0.21 -15.56 13.21
N ALA A 127 -1.24 -14.96 12.63
CA ALA A 127 -2.63 -15.32 12.91
C ALA A 127 -2.93 -16.77 12.52
N ALA A 128 -2.48 -17.24 11.35
CA ALA A 128 -2.62 -18.64 10.94
C ALA A 128 -1.89 -19.59 11.89
N ALA A 129 -0.64 -19.27 12.27
CA ALA A 129 0.08 -20.05 13.27
C ALA A 129 -0.62 -20.04 14.65
N GLN A 130 -1.26 -18.92 15.00
CA GLN A 130 -2.03 -18.80 16.23
C GLN A 130 -3.35 -19.59 16.15
N GLU A 131 -4.01 -19.64 15.01
CA GLU A 131 -5.18 -20.51 14.76
C GLU A 131 -4.81 -21.98 14.87
N ASP A 132 -3.68 -22.40 14.31
CA ASP A 132 -3.15 -23.77 14.43
C ASP A 132 -2.82 -24.11 15.88
N PHE A 133 -2.10 -23.22 16.57
CA PHE A 133 -1.80 -23.37 17.99
C PHE A 133 -3.08 -23.44 18.84
N VAL A 134 -4.06 -22.55 18.61
CA VAL A 134 -5.35 -22.59 19.31
C VAL A 134 -6.09 -23.88 18.99
N ARG A 135 -6.08 -24.36 17.74
CA ARG A 135 -6.73 -25.61 17.33
C ARG A 135 -6.12 -26.83 18.04
N GLU A 136 -4.80 -26.85 18.20
CA GLU A 136 -4.07 -27.90 18.92
C GLU A 136 -4.28 -27.79 20.44
N TRP A 137 -4.12 -26.58 21.00
CA TRP A 137 -4.22 -26.30 22.43
C TRP A 137 -5.63 -26.44 23.00
N TRP A 138 -6.67 -26.06 22.23
CA TRP A 138 -8.07 -26.32 22.61
C TRP A 138 -8.51 -27.76 22.37
N GLY A 139 -7.63 -28.61 21.83
CA GLY A 139 -7.72 -30.07 21.77
C GLY A 139 -9.10 -30.65 22.04
N LEU A 140 -10.06 -30.49 21.11
CA LEU A 140 -11.16 -31.44 21.06
C LEU A 140 -10.49 -32.79 20.82
N PRO A 141 -10.55 -33.75 21.77
CA PRO A 141 -9.79 -34.96 21.64
C PRO A 141 -10.23 -35.68 20.35
N GLU A 142 -9.29 -36.36 19.69
CA GLU A 142 -9.49 -36.94 18.35
C GLU A 142 -10.80 -37.76 18.28
N ASN A 143 -11.19 -38.38 19.39
CA ASN A 143 -12.46 -39.08 19.58
C ASN A 143 -13.72 -38.20 19.47
N VAL A 144 -13.72 -36.94 19.91
CA VAL A 144 -14.86 -36.00 19.80
C VAL A 144 -14.96 -35.42 18.38
N ARG A 145 -13.81 -35.26 17.69
CA ARG A 145 -13.80 -34.90 16.26
C ARG A 145 -14.34 -36.04 15.41
N LEU A 146 -13.82 -37.26 15.63
CA LEU A 146 -14.28 -38.48 14.98
C LEU A 146 -15.74 -38.80 15.32
N SER A 147 -16.21 -38.55 16.55
CA SER A 147 -17.61 -38.78 16.92
C SER A 147 -18.55 -37.83 16.19
N ARG A 148 -18.20 -36.54 16.11
CA ARG A 148 -18.98 -35.55 15.35
C ARG A 148 -18.98 -35.87 13.86
N GLN A 149 -17.85 -36.32 13.31
CA GLN A 149 -17.76 -36.75 11.92
C GLN A 149 -18.64 -37.98 11.65
N ARG A 150 -18.58 -39.00 12.51
CA ARG A 150 -19.45 -40.19 12.44
C ARG A 150 -20.93 -39.86 12.58
N GLU A 151 -21.28 -38.89 13.41
CA GLU A 151 -22.66 -38.45 13.60
C GLU A 151 -23.21 -37.73 12.35
N LEU A 152 -22.39 -36.88 11.71
CA LEU A 152 -22.73 -36.26 10.43
C LEU A 152 -22.84 -37.29 9.29
N ASP A 153 -21.93 -38.25 9.21
CA ASP A 153 -22.00 -39.35 8.25
C ASP A 153 -23.26 -40.20 8.46
N ARG A 154 -23.63 -40.46 9.73
CA ARG A 154 -24.88 -41.16 10.07
C ARG A 154 -26.12 -40.36 9.68
N LEU A 155 -26.11 -39.05 9.84
CA LEU A 155 -27.20 -38.17 9.41
C LEU A 155 -27.27 -38.06 7.88
N ALA A 156 -26.14 -38.02 7.19
CA ALA A 156 -26.06 -38.07 5.74
C ALA A 156 -26.60 -39.41 5.19
N GLN A 157 -26.20 -40.53 5.80
CA GLN A 157 -26.68 -41.87 5.48
C GLN A 157 -28.17 -42.04 5.81
N GLY A 158 -28.65 -41.51 6.93
CA GLY A 158 -30.07 -41.52 7.31
C GLY A 158 -30.94 -40.51 6.56
N GLY A 159 -30.33 -39.55 5.87
CA GLY A 159 -31.00 -38.57 5.01
C GLY A 159 -31.31 -39.10 3.61
N GLU A 160 -30.57 -40.10 3.13
CA GLU A 160 -30.80 -40.72 1.83
C GLU A 160 -32.02 -41.67 1.83
N GLU A 161 -32.40 -42.24 2.98
CA GLU A 161 -33.54 -43.17 3.10
C GLU A 161 -34.91 -42.48 3.29
N ARG A 162 -34.97 -41.14 3.35
CA ARG A 162 -36.21 -40.37 3.58
C ARG A 162 -36.68 -39.53 2.40
N VAL A 163 -36.25 -39.86 1.19
CA VAL A 163 -36.88 -39.39 -0.05
C VAL A 163 -37.58 -40.57 -0.72
N GLY A 164 -38.81 -40.87 -0.26
CA GLY A 164 -39.64 -41.92 -0.84
C GLY A 164 -40.33 -42.77 0.23
N GLY A 165 -41.62 -42.54 0.46
CA GLY A 165 -42.40 -43.26 1.47
C GLY A 165 -42.50 -44.76 1.24
N MET A 166 -42.69 -45.52 2.32
CA MET A 166 -43.18 -46.90 2.27
C MET A 166 -44.10 -47.20 3.48
N PRO A 167 -45.02 -48.18 3.36
CA PRO A 167 -46.36 -48.15 3.94
C PRO A 167 -46.43 -48.63 5.39
N ALA A 168 -47.46 -48.16 6.11
CA ALA A 168 -47.83 -48.66 7.43
C ALA A 168 -48.27 -50.13 7.37
N LYS A 169 -47.43 -51.03 7.91
CA LYS A 169 -47.81 -52.38 8.34
C LYS A 169 -48.56 -52.27 9.67
N ASP A 170 -49.89 -52.13 9.57
CA ASP A 170 -50.90 -52.69 10.48
C ASP A 170 -52.20 -51.88 10.38
N ARG A 171 -53.10 -52.33 9.50
CA ARG A 171 -54.53 -52.06 9.66
C ARG A 171 -55.28 -53.37 9.46
N VAL A 172 -55.72 -53.92 10.59
CA VAL A 172 -56.52 -55.14 10.73
C VAL A 172 -57.76 -55.06 9.85
N VAL A 173 -57.94 -56.02 8.93
CA VAL A 173 -59.22 -56.32 8.28
C VAL A 173 -60.02 -57.18 9.27
N ARG A 174 -61.13 -56.65 9.80
CA ARG A 174 -62.17 -57.42 10.49
C ARG A 174 -63.27 -57.71 9.47
N GLY A 175 -63.81 -58.94 9.55
CA GLY A 175 -64.69 -59.58 8.56
C GLY A 175 -66.01 -58.88 8.28
#